data_AF-A0A8E0IIN2-F1
#
_entry.id   AF-A0A8E0IIN2-F1
#
_cell.length_a   1.000
_cell.length_b   1.000
_cell.length_c   1.000
_cell.angle_alpha   90.00
_cell.angle_beta   90.00
_cell.angle_gamma   90.00
#
_symmetry.space_group_name_H-M   'P 1'
#
loop_
_entity.id
_entity.type
_entity.pdbx_description
1 polymer ?
#
loop_
_entity_poly.entity_id
_entity_poly.type
_entity_poly.pdbx_seq_one_letter_code
_entity_poly.pdbx_strand_id
1 'polypeptide(L)' 'KDSPTFLVRFLTAEEIQPTWRIQWRGKEYQITGLDPDYERRDLTTITAKVVS' A
#
# COMPACT_ATOMS: atom_id res chain seq x y z
N LYS A 1 9.31 14.83 4.50
CA LYS A 1 8.14 14.14 5.09
C LYS A 1 8.19 12.70 4.58
N ASP A 2 8.30 11.71 5.46
CA ASP A 2 8.41 10.30 5.06
C ASP A 2 7.16 9.83 4.31
N SER A 3 7.36 9.38 3.08
CA SER A 3 6.35 8.80 2.21
C SER A 3 6.88 7.50 1.59
N PRO A 4 6.89 6.40 2.36
CA PRO A 4 7.43 5.13 1.89
C PRO A 4 6.54 4.50 0.82
N THR A 5 7.17 3.65 0.01
CA THR A 5 6.50 2.77 -0.95
C THR A 5 6.51 1.34 -0.40
N PHE A 6 5.36 0.67 -0.48
CA PHE A 6 5.20 -0.73 -0.13
C PHE A 6 4.92 -1.55 -1.39
N LEU A 7 5.45 -2.77 -1.43
CA LEU A 7 5.15 -3.76 -2.45
C LEU A 7 4.46 -4.93 -1.78
N VAL A 8 3.29 -5.30 -2.29
CA VAL A 8 2.52 -6.45 -1.81
C VAL A 8 2.12 -7.31 -2.99
N ARG A 9 1.75 -8.57 -2.74
CA ARG A 9 1.25 -9.47 -3.79
C ARG A 9 -0.01 -8.89 -4.43
N PHE A 10 -0.15 -9.00 -5.74
CA PHE A 10 -1.34 -8.55 -6.48
C PHE A 10 -2.61 -9.30 -6.02
N LEU A 11 -2.56 -10.64 -6.02
CA LEU A 11 -3.65 -11.47 -5.51
C LEU A 11 -3.59 -11.53 -3.98
N THR A 12 -4.48 -10.79 -3.35
CA THR A 12 -4.74 -10.77 -1.91
C THR A 12 -6.06 -11.46 -1.61
N ALA A 13 -6.27 -11.90 -0.36
CA ALA A 13 -7.54 -12.51 0.04
C ALA A 13 -8.71 -11.51 -0.02
N GLU A 14 -8.42 -10.23 0.20
CA GLU A 14 -9.33 -9.10 0.09
C GLU A 14 -8.66 -7.99 -0.70
N GLU A 15 -9.39 -7.37 -1.63
CA GLU A 15 -8.88 -6.25 -2.41
C GLU A 15 -8.50 -5.09 -1.49
N ILE A 16 -7.29 -4.56 -1.69
CA ILE A 16 -6.76 -3.47 -0.88
C ILE A 16 -7.55 -2.21 -1.11
N GLN A 17 -8.19 -1.71 -0.05
CA GLN A 17 -8.97 -0.49 -0.12
C GLN A 17 -8.09 0.75 0.11
N PRO A 18 -8.25 1.83 -0.67
CA PRO A 18 -7.52 3.09 -0.46
C PRO A 18 -7.75 3.73 0.92
N THR A 19 -8.84 3.37 1.61
CA THR A 19 -9.21 3.87 2.94
C THR A 19 -8.51 3.15 4.09
N TRP A 20 -7.84 2.03 3.81
CA TRP A 20 -7.11 1.28 4.82
C TRP A 20 -5.85 2.02 5.29
N ARG A 21 -5.35 1.61 6.46
CA ARG A 21 -4.08 2.10 7.02
C ARG A 21 -3.06 0.99 7.10
N ILE A 22 -1.80 1.35 6.89
CA ILE A 22 -0.67 0.43 6.99
C ILE A 22 -0.01 0.64 8.35
N GLN A 23 0.10 -0.43 9.13
CA GLN A 23 0.89 -0.47 10.37
C GLN A 23 2.25 -1.08 10.07
N TRP A 24 3.31 -0.30 10.22
CA TRP A 24 4.67 -0.75 9.94
C TRP A 24 5.68 -0.08 10.88
N ARG A 25 6.50 -0.89 11.55
CA ARG A 25 7.56 -0.42 12.48
C ARG A 25 7.05 0.57 13.54
N GLY A 26 5.86 0.30 14.09
CA GLY A 26 5.23 1.13 15.13
C GLY A 26 4.71 2.48 14.63
N LYS A 27 4.61 2.68 13.31
CA LYS A 27 4.02 3.86 12.69
C LYS A 27 2.83 3.48 11.84
N GLU A 28 1.87 4.39 11.79
CA GLU A 28 0.71 4.28 10.92
C GLU A 28 0.88 5.14 9.68
N TYR A 29 0.45 4.60 8.53
CA TYR A 29 0.52 5.28 7.25
C TYR A 29 -0.85 5.26 6.57
N GLN A 30 -1.24 6.40 6.03
CA GLN A 30 -2.40 6.52 5.15
C GLN A 30 -1.97 6.20 3.73
N ILE A 31 -2.74 5.34 3.05
CA ILE A 31 -2.55 5.06 1.63
C ILE A 31 -2.89 6.32 0.82
N THR A 32 -2.00 6.70 -0.08
CA THR A 32 -2.15 7.86 -0.98
C THR A 32 -2.22 7.46 -2.45
N GLY A 33 -1.88 6.21 -2.78
CA GLY A 33 -2.01 5.67 -4.13
C GLY A 33 -1.82 4.16 -4.15
N LEU A 34 -2.53 3.52 -5.09
CA LEU A 34 -2.45 2.10 -5.38
C LEU A 34 -2.17 1.94 -6.88
N ASP A 35 -1.19 1.12 -7.21
CA ASP A 35 -0.80 0.80 -8.58
C ASP A 35 -0.61 -0.72 -8.72
N PRO A 36 -1.68 -1.47 -8.99
CA PRO A 36 -1.62 -2.91 -9.25
C PRO A 36 -1.02 -3.19 -10.63
N ASP A 37 -0.06 -4.11 -10.71
CA ASP A 37 0.48 -4.58 -11.99
C ASP A 37 -0.53 -5.54 -12.66
N TYR A 38 -1.44 -5.01 -13.48
CA TYR A 38 -2.45 -5.81 -14.17
C TYR A 38 -1.89 -6.66 -15.32
N GLU A 39 -0.69 -6.35 -15.82
CA GLU A 39 -0.03 -7.09 -16.89
C GLU A 39 0.56 -8.40 -16.35
N ARG A 40 1.35 -8.30 -15.27
CA ARG A 40 2.02 -9.46 -14.67
C ARG A 40 1.24 -10.09 -13.54
N ARG A 41 0.39 -9.31 -12.87
CA ARG A 41 -0.43 -9.74 -11.72
C ARG A 41 0.39 -10.36 -10.60
N ASP A 42 1.60 -9.84 -10.39
CA ASP A 42 2.53 -10.29 -9.36
C ASP A 42 2.46 -9.39 -8.13
N LEU A 43 2.49 -8.07 -8.32
CA LEU A 43 2.61 -7.07 -7.28
C LEU A 43 1.60 -5.93 -7.41
N THR A 44 1.29 -5.31 -6.28
CA THR A 44 0.64 -4.02 -6.16
C THR A 44 1.59 -3.08 -5.43
N THR A 45 1.86 -1.93 -6.04
CA THR A 45 2.61 -0.85 -5.42
C THR A 45 1.66 0.03 -4.62
N ILE A 46 2.01 0.29 -3.36
CA ILE A 46 1.26 1.19 -2.48
C ILE A 46 2.15 2.35 -2.10
N THR A 47 1.72 3.57 -2.44
CA THR A 47 2.34 4.79 -1.89
C THR A 47 1.56 5.21 -0.66
N ALA A 48 2.28 5.57 0.40
CA ALA A 48 1.65 5.98 1.64
C ALA A 48 2.41 7.11 2.32
N LYS A 49 1.75 7.78 3.26
CA LYS A 49 2.31 8.87 4.04
C LYS A 49 2.04 8.64 5.51
N VAL A 50 3.02 8.95 6.35
CA VAL A 50 2.86 8.82 7.81
C VAL A 50 1.67 9.66 8.29
N VAL A 51 0.82 9.08 9.12
CA VAL A 51 -0.21 9.79 9.86
C VAL A 51 0.48 10.45 11.05
N SER A 52 0.52 11.79 11.08
CA SER A 52 1.09 12.56 12.20
C SER A 52 0.09 12.75 13.33
#